data_AF-B6AHV6-F1
#
_entry.id   AF-B6AHV6-F1
#
_cell.length_a   1.000
_cell.length_b   1.000
_cell.length_c   1.000
_cell.angle_alpha   90.00
_cell.angle_beta   90.00
_cell.angle_gamma   90.00
#
_symmetry.space_group_name_H-M   'P 1'
#
loop_
_entity.id
_entity.type
_entity.pdbx_description
1 polymer ?
#
loop_
_entity_poly.entity_id
_entity_poly.type
_entity_poly.pdbx_seq_one_letter_code
_entity_poly.pdbx_strand_id
1 'polypeptide(L)'
;MFGTVSITDKIHVYPNELLAFSEASLLNKNVNSKCSRSSLHILKERISEKYINKVIKNVGLVISLVEFDYVDHAVIDSDDGSLYFNTTFRIIVFKPFISEIIEGIVINSDSTGLTVSLGFFNDIKIPSNELREPKSMNGDTKLWSWNYETHQLYYLINSIIRFRVTGVLFNDSDTEVSSMVIMGNVQNDGLGMISWWS
;
A
#
# COMPACT_ATOMS: atom_id res chain seq x y z
N MET A 1 6.81 -8.49 2.53
CA MET A 1 6.27 -7.15 2.19
C MET A 1 4.76 -7.01 2.38
N PHE A 2 3.93 -8.06 2.17
CA PHE A 2 2.48 -7.99 2.40
C PHE A 2 2.10 -8.67 3.72
N GLY A 3 1.12 -8.09 4.42
CA GLY A 3 0.56 -8.65 5.65
C GLY A 3 -0.97 -8.58 5.64
N THR A 4 -1.59 -9.37 6.51
CA THR A 4 -3.04 -9.33 6.74
C THR A 4 -3.32 -8.63 8.07
N VAL A 5 -4.28 -7.71 8.08
CA VAL A 5 -4.68 -6.96 9.28
C VAL A 5 -6.19 -7.03 9.44
N SER A 6 -6.66 -7.37 10.64
CA SER A 6 -8.08 -7.29 11.00
C SER A 6 -8.41 -5.87 11.48
N ILE A 7 -9.42 -5.26 10.87
CA ILE A 7 -9.95 -3.94 11.24
C ILE A 7 -11.39 -4.13 11.70
N THR A 8 -11.76 -3.44 12.79
CA THR A 8 -13.15 -3.30 13.21
C THR A 8 -13.60 -1.88 12.95
N ASP A 9 -14.66 -1.72 12.16
CA ASP A 9 -15.15 -0.42 11.73
C ASP A 9 -16.67 -0.44 11.51
N LYS A 10 -17.27 0.75 11.63
CA LYS A 10 -18.70 0.99 11.41
C LYS A 10 -18.91 1.44 9.96
N ILE A 11 -19.59 0.59 9.18
CA ILE A 11 -19.88 0.83 7.77
C ILE A 11 -21.29 1.39 7.64
N HIS A 12 -21.38 2.57 7.02
CA HIS A 12 -22.64 3.21 6.67
C HIS A 12 -23.10 2.70 5.31
N VAL A 13 -24.41 2.46 5.18
CA VAL A 13 -25.08 2.07 3.92
C VAL A 13 -26.27 2.99 3.71
N TYR A 14 -26.30 3.67 2.57
CA TYR A 14 -27.33 4.68 2.28
C TYR A 14 -28.66 4.02 1.85
N PRO A 15 -29.81 4.67 2.09
CA PRO A 15 -31.13 4.13 1.74
C PRO A 15 -31.32 3.75 0.26
N ASN A 16 -30.69 4.48 -0.66
CA ASN A 16 -30.76 4.23 -2.10
C ASN A 16 -30.12 2.88 -2.52
N GLU A 17 -29.19 2.36 -1.74
CA GLU A 17 -28.54 1.07 -1.97
C GLU A 17 -29.30 -0.10 -1.35
N LEU A 18 -30.30 0.18 -0.50
CA LEU A 18 -31.12 -0.83 0.15
C LEU A 18 -32.05 -1.57 -0.83
N LEU A 19 -32.32 -0.99 -2.00
CA LEU A 19 -33.09 -1.66 -3.04
C LEU A 19 -32.42 -2.98 -3.47
N ALA A 20 -31.08 -3.04 -3.47
CA ALA A 20 -30.32 -4.25 -3.73
C ALA A 20 -30.31 -5.27 -2.55
N PHE A 21 -30.76 -4.87 -1.36
CA PHE A 21 -31.02 -5.79 -0.23
C PHE A 21 -32.39 -6.50 -0.37
N SER A 22 -33.39 -5.83 -0.94
CA SER A 22 -34.78 -6.31 -1.06
C SER A 22 -34.95 -7.46 -2.05
N GLU A 23 -34.32 -7.38 -3.23
CA GLU A 23 -34.51 -8.39 -4.28
C GLU A 23 -33.95 -9.78 -3.90
N ALA A 24 -32.92 -9.84 -3.06
CA ALA A 24 -32.29 -11.10 -2.69
C ALA A 24 -32.90 -11.77 -1.45
N SER A 25 -33.66 -11.03 -0.63
CA SER A 25 -34.27 -11.53 0.60
C SER A 25 -35.68 -12.13 0.41
N LEU A 26 -36.36 -11.81 -0.69
CA LEU A 26 -37.71 -12.33 -0.98
C LEU A 26 -37.74 -13.78 -1.51
N LEU A 27 -36.59 -14.38 -1.84
CA LEU A 27 -36.51 -15.73 -2.42
C LEU A 27 -36.05 -16.84 -1.45
N ASN A 28 -35.70 -16.55 -0.19
CA ASN A 28 -35.26 -17.57 0.76
C ASN A 28 -35.84 -17.37 2.17
N LYS A 29 -37.08 -17.83 2.37
CA LYS A 29 -37.60 -18.16 3.71
C LYS A 29 -37.06 -19.53 4.12
N ASN A 30 -36.10 -19.53 5.06
CA ASN A 30 -35.53 -20.65 5.82
C ASN A 30 -34.05 -20.95 5.56
N VAL A 31 -33.13 -20.13 6.07
CA VAL A 31 -31.83 -20.62 6.59
C VAL A 31 -31.34 -19.65 7.67
N ASN A 32 -30.95 -20.18 8.82
CA ASN A 32 -30.20 -19.48 9.87
C ASN A 32 -28.93 -18.80 9.31
N SER A 33 -28.73 -17.54 9.69
CA SER A 33 -27.45 -16.79 9.66
C SER A 33 -26.61 -16.90 8.38
N LYS A 34 -27.17 -16.49 7.24
CA LYS A 34 -26.37 -16.10 6.08
C LYS A 34 -26.93 -14.79 5.53
N CYS A 35 -26.27 -13.69 5.88
CA CYS A 35 -26.44 -12.40 5.22
C CYS A 35 -26.49 -12.65 3.70
N SER A 36 -27.56 -12.21 3.03
CA SER A 36 -27.76 -12.41 1.59
C SER A 36 -26.47 -12.12 0.82
N ARG A 37 -26.16 -12.91 -0.21
CA ARG A 37 -24.98 -12.65 -1.06
C ARG A 37 -24.97 -11.21 -1.62
N SER A 38 -26.13 -10.55 -1.75
CA SER A 38 -26.22 -9.16 -2.20
C SER A 38 -25.82 -8.14 -1.12
N SER A 39 -26.16 -8.38 0.14
CA SER A 39 -25.89 -7.43 1.23
C SER A 39 -24.41 -7.37 1.58
N LEU A 40 -23.71 -8.51 1.50
CA LEU A 40 -22.25 -8.53 1.64
C LEU A 40 -21.55 -7.80 0.48
N HIS A 41 -22.13 -7.78 -0.72
CA HIS A 41 -21.51 -7.09 -1.86
C HIS A 41 -21.41 -5.59 -1.62
N ILE A 42 -22.49 -4.96 -1.14
CA ILE A 42 -22.53 -3.53 -0.83
C ILE A 42 -21.54 -3.19 0.28
N LEU A 43 -21.47 -4.00 1.33
CA LEU A 43 -20.48 -3.80 2.40
C LEU A 43 -19.05 -3.90 1.85
N LYS A 44 -18.77 -4.83 0.94
CA LYS A 44 -17.44 -4.93 0.29
C LYS A 44 -17.13 -3.68 -0.53
N GLU A 45 -18.10 -3.17 -1.28
CA GLU A 45 -17.93 -1.96 -2.10
C GLU A 45 -17.63 -0.75 -1.21
N ARG A 46 -18.41 -0.53 -0.16
CA ARG A 46 -18.17 0.56 0.81
C ARG A 46 -16.82 0.46 1.51
N ILE A 47 -16.43 -0.74 1.93
CA ILE A 47 -15.10 -0.97 2.53
C ILE A 47 -14.00 -0.73 1.49
N SER A 48 -14.23 -1.15 0.24
CA SER A 48 -13.28 -0.96 -0.85
C SER A 48 -13.05 0.53 -1.11
N GLU A 49 -14.11 1.32 -1.24
CA GLU A 49 -14.04 2.77 -1.39
C GLU A 49 -13.42 3.48 -0.18
N LYS A 50 -13.72 2.97 1.03
CA LYS A 50 -13.21 3.55 2.28
C LYS A 50 -11.72 3.27 2.47
N TYR A 51 -11.21 2.11 2.09
CA TYR A 51 -9.85 1.68 2.48
C TYR A 51 -8.90 1.40 1.32
N ILE A 52 -9.32 0.86 0.18
CA ILE A 52 -8.40 0.45 -0.89
C ILE A 52 -7.63 1.66 -1.42
N ASN A 53 -6.34 1.45 -1.71
CA ASN A 53 -5.40 2.48 -2.15
C ASN A 53 -5.19 3.64 -1.17
N LYS A 54 -5.65 3.51 0.08
CA LYS A 54 -5.37 4.46 1.15
C LYS A 54 -4.31 3.90 2.09
N VAL A 55 -3.53 4.79 2.65
CA VAL A 55 -2.52 4.46 3.66
C VAL A 55 -3.13 4.66 5.04
N ILE A 56 -3.10 3.61 5.84
CA ILE A 56 -3.48 3.66 7.25
C ILE A 56 -2.19 3.85 8.06
N LYS A 57 -2.15 4.88 8.91
CA LYS A 57 -1.00 5.17 9.78
C LYS A 57 -0.60 3.94 10.62
N ASN A 58 0.70 3.65 10.69
CA ASN A 58 1.31 2.49 11.37
C ASN A 58 0.92 1.10 10.80
N VAL A 59 0.04 1.05 9.80
CA VAL A 59 -0.42 -0.19 9.17
C VAL A 59 0.18 -0.33 7.76
N GLY A 60 0.08 0.69 6.91
CA GLY A 60 0.60 0.67 5.54
C GLY A 60 -0.47 0.93 4.47
N LEU A 61 -0.10 0.69 3.21
CA LEU A 61 -1.00 0.86 2.05
C LEU A 61 -1.96 -0.33 1.94
N VAL A 62 -3.27 -0.08 1.88
CA VAL A 62 -4.27 -1.13 1.70
C VAL A 62 -4.38 -1.53 0.23
N ILE A 63 -4.28 -2.84 -0.03
CA ILE A 63 -4.35 -3.40 -1.38
C ILE A 63 -5.73 -3.97 -1.67
N SER A 64 -6.27 -4.79 -0.78
CA SER A 64 -7.54 -5.48 -1.02
C SER A 64 -8.18 -5.99 0.26
N LEU A 65 -9.48 -6.25 0.19
CA LEU A 65 -10.27 -6.92 1.23
C LEU A 65 -10.17 -8.44 1.04
N VAL A 66 -9.83 -9.17 2.11
CA VAL A 66 -9.76 -10.64 2.12
C VAL A 66 -11.15 -11.22 2.38
N GLU A 67 -11.63 -11.07 3.62
CA GLU A 67 -12.91 -11.58 4.06
C GLU A 67 -13.43 -10.82 5.28
N PHE A 68 -14.70 -11.07 5.61
CA PHE A 68 -15.29 -10.62 6.85
C PHE A 68 -15.09 -11.69 7.92
N ASP A 69 -14.55 -11.29 9.06
CA ASP A 69 -14.47 -12.13 10.25
C ASP A 69 -15.81 -12.08 11.01
N TYR A 70 -16.45 -10.91 11.07
CA TYR A 70 -17.73 -10.69 11.74
C TYR A 70 -18.53 -9.56 11.09
N VAL A 71 -19.84 -9.73 10.99
CA VAL A 71 -20.79 -8.70 10.52
C VAL A 71 -21.96 -8.69 11.49
N ASP A 72 -22.14 -7.57 12.19
CA ASP A 72 -23.21 -7.38 13.15
C ASP A 72 -24.57 -7.08 12.48
N HIS A 73 -25.64 -7.08 13.27
CA HIS A 73 -26.95 -6.66 12.82
C HIS A 73 -26.97 -5.16 12.44
N ALA A 74 -27.75 -4.84 11.41
CA ALA A 74 -27.93 -3.47 10.96
C ALA A 74 -28.69 -2.65 12.01
N VAL A 75 -28.14 -1.51 12.40
CA VAL A 75 -28.84 -0.50 13.20
C VAL A 75 -29.34 0.59 12.27
N ILE A 76 -30.64 0.88 12.32
CA ILE A 76 -31.26 1.95 11.53
C ILE A 76 -30.96 3.27 12.21
N ASP A 77 -30.42 4.22 11.45
CA ASP A 77 -30.30 5.60 11.90
C ASP A 77 -31.67 6.28 11.88
N SER A 78 -32.02 6.96 12.97
CA SER A 78 -33.31 7.65 13.11
C SER A 78 -33.38 8.95 12.33
N ASP A 79 -32.24 9.54 11.97
CA ASP A 79 -32.19 10.85 11.32
C ASP A 79 -32.39 10.76 9.81
N ASP A 80 -31.74 9.80 9.13
CA ASP A 80 -31.72 9.68 7.67
C ASP A 80 -32.26 8.33 7.14
N GLY A 81 -32.62 7.40 8.02
CA GLY A 81 -33.10 6.06 7.66
C GLY A 81 -32.03 5.15 7.05
N SER A 82 -30.76 5.51 7.17
CA SER A 82 -29.63 4.69 6.73
C SER A 82 -29.40 3.49 7.64
N LEU A 83 -28.58 2.55 7.17
CA LEU A 83 -28.16 1.39 7.97
C LEU A 83 -26.70 1.50 8.36
N TYR A 84 -26.42 1.17 9.61
CA TYR A 84 -25.07 0.98 10.11
C TYR A 84 -24.78 -0.47 10.45
N PHE A 85 -23.65 -0.97 9.96
CA PHE A 85 -23.14 -2.30 10.26
C PHE A 85 -21.82 -2.17 11.02
N ASN A 86 -21.74 -2.75 12.21
CA ASN A 86 -20.45 -2.96 12.86
C ASN A 86 -19.81 -4.20 12.23
N THR A 87 -18.66 -4.04 11.59
CA THR A 87 -18.00 -5.15 10.88
C THR A 87 -16.56 -5.29 11.33
N THR A 88 -16.12 -6.53 11.46
CA THR A 88 -14.71 -6.89 11.58
C THR A 88 -14.30 -7.64 10.32
N PHE A 89 -13.27 -7.16 9.64
CA PHE A 89 -12.83 -7.72 8.37
C PHE A 89 -11.31 -7.68 8.23
N ARG A 90 -10.79 -8.56 7.39
CA ARG A 90 -9.35 -8.68 7.10
C ARG A 90 -9.01 -8.04 5.79
N ILE A 91 -7.97 -7.22 5.80
CA ILE A 91 -7.42 -6.58 4.60
C ILE A 91 -5.98 -7.02 4.36
N ILE A 92 -5.57 -7.04 3.10
CA ILE A 92 -4.17 -7.17 2.67
C ILE A 92 -3.58 -5.77 2.64
N VAL A 93 -2.47 -5.60 3.36
CA VAL A 93 -1.72 -4.34 3.40
C VAL A 93 -0.30 -4.56 2.90
N PHE A 94 0.20 -3.62 2.12
CA PHE A 94 1.60 -3.49 1.80
C PHE A 94 2.30 -2.76 2.96
N LYS A 95 3.09 -3.53 3.70
CA LYS A 95 3.85 -3.10 4.89
C LYS A 95 5.23 -3.74 4.83
N PRO A 96 6.19 -3.14 4.11
CA PRO A 96 7.56 -3.62 4.12
C PRO A 96 8.18 -3.47 5.51
N PHE A 97 9.10 -4.37 5.85
CA PHE A 97 9.77 -4.36 7.15
C PHE A 97 11.20 -3.83 7.05
N ILE A 98 11.73 -3.30 8.16
CA ILE A 98 13.11 -2.82 8.22
C ILE A 98 14.06 -3.99 7.95
N SER A 99 15.07 -3.75 7.12
CA SER A 99 16.02 -4.74 6.59
C SER A 99 15.48 -5.70 5.53
N GLU A 100 14.24 -5.55 5.07
CA GLU A 100 13.72 -6.29 3.92
C GLU A 100 14.48 -5.88 2.64
N ILE A 101 14.82 -6.85 1.80
CA ILE A 101 15.47 -6.59 0.50
C ILE A 101 14.38 -6.65 -0.57
N ILE A 102 14.24 -5.58 -1.34
CA ILE A 102 13.21 -5.42 -2.37
C ILE A 102 13.87 -5.02 -3.68
N GLU A 103 13.31 -5.51 -4.78
CA GLU A 103 13.69 -5.13 -6.14
C GLU A 103 12.63 -4.18 -6.71
N GLY A 104 13.08 -3.07 -7.28
CA GLY A 104 12.22 -2.07 -7.91
C GLY A 104 12.88 -1.45 -9.13
N ILE A 105 12.16 -0.58 -9.81
CA ILE A 105 12.62 0.11 -11.01
C ILE A 105 12.97 1.55 -10.65
N VAL A 106 14.17 2.01 -11.01
CA VAL A 106 14.55 3.42 -10.84
C VAL A 106 13.74 4.28 -11.82
N ILE A 107 12.88 5.15 -11.31
CA ILE A 107 12.04 6.03 -12.13
C ILE A 107 12.62 7.45 -12.26
N ASN A 108 13.42 7.88 -11.28
CA ASN A 108 14.04 9.19 -11.30
C ASN A 108 15.38 9.21 -10.53
N SER A 109 16.28 10.09 -10.94
CA SER A 109 17.57 10.36 -10.31
C SER A 109 17.76 11.87 -10.19
N ASP A 110 18.04 12.35 -8.99
CA ASP A 110 18.28 13.77 -8.70
C ASP A 110 19.39 13.96 -7.66
N SER A 111 19.70 15.20 -7.27
CA SER A 111 20.76 15.48 -6.30
C SER A 111 20.45 14.99 -4.88
N THR A 112 19.18 14.71 -4.57
CA THR A 112 18.75 14.17 -3.28
C THR A 112 18.92 12.65 -3.23
N GLY A 113 18.89 11.96 -4.38
CA GLY A 113 19.13 10.53 -4.50
C GLY A 113 18.35 9.90 -5.65
N LEU A 114 17.89 8.67 -5.43
CA LEU A 114 17.11 7.89 -6.40
C LEU A 114 15.67 7.74 -5.93
N THR A 115 14.73 7.79 -6.88
CA THR A 115 13.33 7.43 -6.65
C THR A 115 13.04 6.11 -7.36
N VAL A 116 12.46 5.16 -6.63
CA VAL A 116 12.21 3.79 -7.08
C VAL A 116 10.72 3.49 -7.05
N SER A 117 10.24 2.70 -8.00
CA SER A 117 8.87 2.23 -8.10
C SER A 117 8.80 0.71 -8.05
N LEU A 118 7.76 0.17 -7.41
CA LEU A 118 7.37 -1.24 -7.46
C LEU A 118 6.19 -1.49 -8.42
N GLY A 119 5.86 -0.50 -9.27
CA GLY A 119 4.69 -0.51 -10.14
C GLY A 119 3.43 0.02 -9.46
N PHE A 120 2.99 -0.59 -8.36
CA PHE A 120 1.80 -0.13 -7.62
C PHE A 120 2.10 0.93 -6.55
N PHE A 121 3.39 1.13 -6.22
CA PHE A 121 3.85 2.10 -5.22
C PHE A 121 5.12 2.80 -5.71
N ASN A 122 5.13 4.14 -5.67
CA ASN A 122 6.16 4.97 -6.30
C ASN A 122 6.99 5.80 -5.29
N ASP A 123 6.56 5.88 -4.03
CA ASP A 123 7.17 6.75 -3.03
C ASP A 123 8.30 6.03 -2.25
N ILE A 124 9.25 5.45 -3.00
CA ILE A 124 10.46 4.84 -2.44
C ILE A 124 11.65 5.75 -2.75
N LYS A 125 12.37 6.16 -1.70
CA LYS A 125 13.50 7.06 -1.77
C LYS A 125 14.77 6.38 -1.27
N ILE A 126 15.81 6.41 -2.09
CA ILE A 126 17.17 6.03 -1.69
C ILE A 126 17.97 7.32 -1.68
N PRO A 127 18.19 7.95 -0.51
CA PRO A 127 18.88 9.21 -0.43
C PRO A 127 20.35 9.07 -0.83
N SER A 128 20.97 10.13 -1.31
CA SER A 128 22.34 10.13 -1.80
C SER A 128 23.35 9.63 -0.76
N ASN A 129 23.12 9.88 0.54
CA ASN A 129 23.92 9.37 1.65
C ASN A 129 23.92 7.83 1.77
N GLU A 130 22.83 7.19 1.34
CA GLU A 130 22.64 5.74 1.40
C GLU A 130 23.01 5.04 0.07
N LEU A 131 23.53 5.80 -0.89
CA LEU A 131 24.17 5.27 -2.08
C LEU A 131 25.56 4.73 -1.75
N ARG A 132 26.03 3.85 -2.64
CA ARG A 132 27.31 3.17 -2.48
C ARG A 132 28.49 4.10 -2.69
N GLU A 133 29.46 4.03 -1.78
CA GLU A 133 30.71 4.79 -1.87
C GLU A 133 31.81 3.99 -2.57
N PRO A 134 32.71 4.64 -3.34
CA PRO A 134 32.76 6.07 -3.62
C PRO A 134 31.78 6.48 -4.74
N LYS A 135 30.88 7.43 -4.47
CA LYS A 135 29.88 7.91 -5.44
C LYS A 135 30.30 9.19 -6.15
N SER A 136 29.82 9.36 -7.38
CA SER A 136 29.90 10.62 -8.12
C SER A 136 28.58 10.89 -8.83
N MET A 137 28.25 12.16 -9.03
CA MET A 137 27.08 12.57 -9.78
C MET A 137 27.52 13.37 -11.00
N ASN A 138 26.98 13.04 -12.17
CA ASN A 138 27.14 13.87 -13.35
C ASN A 138 26.15 15.04 -13.28
N GLY A 139 26.65 16.28 -13.33
CA GLY A 139 25.83 17.49 -13.21
C GLY A 139 24.85 17.69 -14.38
N ASP A 140 25.19 17.22 -15.57
CA ASP A 140 24.39 17.41 -16.77
C ASP A 140 23.26 16.37 -16.85
N THR A 141 23.60 15.09 -16.64
CA THR A 141 22.63 13.99 -16.74
C THR A 141 21.88 13.70 -15.45
N LYS A 142 22.35 14.25 -14.32
CA LYS A 142 21.86 13.97 -12.95
C LYS A 142 21.87 12.49 -12.58
N LEU A 143 22.68 11.69 -13.27
CA LEU A 143 22.87 10.28 -12.98
C LEU A 143 23.92 10.12 -11.90
N TRP A 144 23.60 9.30 -10.91
CA TRP A 144 24.57 8.82 -9.94
C TRP A 144 25.39 7.68 -10.55
N SER A 145 26.65 7.59 -10.14
CA SER A 145 27.53 6.48 -10.45
C SER A 145 28.30 6.05 -9.21
N TRP A 146 28.58 4.76 -9.14
CA TRP A 146 29.51 4.17 -8.19
C TRP A 146 30.84 3.92 -8.88
N ASN A 147 31.92 4.49 -8.34
CA ASN A 147 33.27 4.34 -8.87
C ASN A 147 33.92 3.12 -8.21
N TYR A 148 33.92 1.99 -8.89
CA TYR A 148 34.55 0.77 -8.40
C TYR A 148 35.88 0.56 -9.10
N GLU A 149 36.98 0.78 -8.37
CA GLU A 149 38.35 0.72 -8.89
C GLU A 149 38.52 1.64 -10.13
N THR A 150 38.60 1.07 -11.32
CA THR A 150 38.72 1.77 -12.61
C THR A 150 37.40 1.89 -13.37
N HIS A 151 36.32 1.29 -12.87
CA HIS A 151 35.03 1.20 -13.55
C HIS A 151 34.01 2.17 -12.93
N GLN A 152 33.27 2.86 -13.78
CA GLN A 152 32.14 3.68 -13.35
C GLN A 152 30.84 2.95 -13.66
N LEU A 153 30.12 2.59 -12.59
CA LEU A 153 28.85 1.87 -12.68
C LEU A 153 27.70 2.84 -12.43
N TYR A 154 26.89 3.09 -13.45
CA TYR A 154 25.81 4.06 -13.38
C TYR A 154 24.50 3.46 -12.84
N TYR A 155 23.77 4.26 -12.05
CA TYR A 155 22.37 3.98 -11.72
C TYR A 155 21.48 4.45 -12.87
N LEU A 156 21.12 3.52 -13.75
CA LEU A 156 20.30 3.83 -14.93
C LEU A 156 18.82 3.95 -14.58
N ILE A 157 18.16 4.94 -15.19
CA ILE A 157 16.69 5.07 -15.15
C ILE A 157 16.08 3.89 -15.93
N ASN A 158 14.88 3.45 -15.53
CA ASN A 158 14.15 2.30 -16.06
C ASN A 158 14.88 0.96 -15.95
N SER A 159 15.84 0.87 -15.02
CA SER A 159 16.57 -0.36 -14.75
C SER A 159 16.29 -0.85 -13.33
N ILE A 160 16.43 -2.16 -13.13
CA ILE A 160 16.08 -2.81 -11.86
C ILE A 160 17.21 -2.59 -10.85
N ILE A 161 16.83 -2.10 -9.67
CA ILE A 161 17.68 -1.90 -8.52
C ILE A 161 17.20 -2.76 -7.35
N ARG A 162 18.13 -3.40 -6.67
CA ARG A 162 17.91 -4.11 -5.41
C ARG A 162 18.34 -3.24 -4.25
N PHE A 163 17.45 -2.95 -3.33
CA PHE A 163 17.73 -2.11 -2.17
C PHE A 163 17.23 -2.77 -0.89
N ARG A 164 17.83 -2.39 0.25
CA ARG A 164 17.37 -2.81 1.57
C ARG A 164 16.56 -1.69 2.19
N VAL A 165 15.39 -2.00 2.73
CA VAL A 165 14.53 -1.05 3.43
C VAL A 165 15.19 -0.65 4.75
N THR A 166 15.39 0.65 4.96
CA THR A 166 15.93 1.19 6.21
C THR A 166 14.84 1.70 7.13
N GLY A 167 13.75 2.23 6.57
CA GLY A 167 12.65 2.76 7.34
C GLY A 167 11.40 3.00 6.50
N VAL A 168 10.27 3.12 7.19
CA VAL A 168 8.98 3.50 6.60
C VAL A 168 8.49 4.72 7.37
N LEU A 169 8.34 5.84 6.67
CA LEU A 169 7.89 7.11 7.23
C LEU A 169 6.44 7.33 6.84
N PHE A 170 5.64 7.79 7.80
CA PHE A 170 4.26 8.23 7.58
C PHE A 170 4.22 9.74 7.79
N ASN A 171 3.66 10.48 6.83
CA ASN A 171 3.47 11.91 7.00
C ASN A 171 2.24 12.17 7.88
N ASP A 172 2.45 12.89 8.98
CA ASP A 172 1.41 13.29 9.92
C ASP A 172 0.78 14.59 9.45
N SER A 173 0.07 14.55 8.33
CA SER A 173 -0.96 15.56 8.04
C SER A 173 -2.26 15.14 8.75
N ASP A 174 -2.95 16.08 9.41
CA ASP A 174 -4.24 15.87 10.09
C ASP A 174 -5.38 15.38 9.16
N THR A 175 -5.09 15.18 7.87
CA THR A 175 -6.00 14.57 6.91
C THR A 175 -6.06 13.05 7.08
N GLU A 176 -7.26 12.47 6.93
CA GLU A 176 -7.52 11.02 7.04
C GLU A 176 -6.67 10.14 6.10
N VAL A 177 -6.03 10.75 5.09
CA VAL A 177 -5.10 10.10 4.17
C VAL A 177 -3.67 10.52 4.52
N SER A 178 -2.89 9.60 5.08
CA SER A 178 -1.46 9.81 5.33
C SER A 178 -0.65 9.46 4.07
N SER A 179 0.47 10.14 3.81
CA SER A 179 1.43 9.68 2.81
C SER A 179 2.40 8.69 3.44
N MET A 180 2.71 7.61 2.74
CA MET A 180 3.74 6.63 3.13
C MET A 180 4.97 6.86 2.26
N VAL A 181 6.15 6.95 2.86
CA VAL A 181 7.42 7.01 2.14
C VAL A 181 8.33 5.90 2.66
N ILE A 182 8.87 5.11 1.74
CA ILE A 182 9.83 4.05 2.10
C ILE A 182 11.24 4.56 1.86
N MET A 183 12.08 4.43 2.86
CA MET A 183 13.50 4.73 2.78
C MET A 183 14.28 3.45 2.52
N GLY A 184 15.22 3.50 1.59
CA GLY A 184 16.09 2.37 1.24
C GLY A 184 17.58 2.74 1.22
N ASN A 185 18.43 1.71 1.28
CA ASN A 185 19.87 1.83 1.07
C ASN A 185 20.42 0.74 0.15
N VAL A 186 21.62 1.00 -0.39
CA VAL A 186 22.30 0.12 -1.36
C VAL A 186 23.79 -0.08 -1.05
N GLN A 187 24.20 0.15 0.19
CA GLN A 187 25.62 0.15 0.56
C GLN A 187 26.23 -1.26 0.63
N ASN A 188 25.44 -2.27 1.02
CA ASN A 188 25.92 -3.64 1.19
C ASN A 188 26.18 -4.36 -0.13
N ASP A 189 27.06 -5.37 -0.09
CA ASP A 189 27.30 -6.26 -1.22
C ASP A 189 26.02 -6.98 -1.66
N GLY A 190 25.85 -7.15 -2.98
CA GLY A 190 24.65 -7.72 -3.59
C GLY A 190 23.47 -6.74 -3.73
N LEU A 191 23.59 -5.50 -3.26
CA LEU A 191 22.62 -4.41 -3.47
C LEU A 191 23.07 -3.45 -4.59
N GLY A 192 22.18 -2.58 -5.05
CA GLY A 192 22.41 -1.71 -6.20
C GLY A 192 21.78 -2.29 -7.47
N MET A 193 22.29 -1.91 -8.64
CA MET A 193 21.71 -2.38 -9.90
C MET A 193 21.95 -3.87 -10.08
N ILE A 194 20.94 -4.61 -10.57
CA ILE A 194 21.08 -6.05 -10.80
C ILE A 194 22.19 -6.35 -11.83
N SER A 195 22.36 -5.48 -12.82
CA SER A 195 23.38 -5.58 -13.87
C SER A 195 24.82 -5.47 -13.39
N TRP A 196 25.06 -5.08 -12.13
CA TRP A 196 26.42 -5.00 -11.58
C TRP A 196 26.92 -6.35 -11.06
N TRP A 197 26.01 -7.29 -10.82
CA TRP A 197 26.28 -8.55 -10.15
C TRP A 197 26.15 -9.77 -11.07
N SER A 198 25.85 -9.53 -12.35
CA SER A 198 25.70 -10.54 -13.40
C SER A 198 26.99 -10.78 -14.15
#